data_AF-A0AAW6P302-F1
#
_entry.id   AF-A0AAW6P302-F1
#
_cell.length_a   1.000
_cell.length_b   1.000
_cell.length_c   1.000
_cell.angle_alpha   90.00
_cell.angle_beta   90.00
_cell.angle_gamma   90.00
#
_symmetry.space_group_name_H-M   'P 1'
#
loop_
_entity.id
_entity.type
_entity.pdbx_description
1 polymer ?
#
loop_
_entity_poly.entity_id
_entity_poly.type
_entity_poly.pdbx_seq_one_letter_code
_entity_poly.pdbx_strand_id
1 'polypeptide(L)' 'MDYLYEAKKILSGCLFVPIEKIDDDATINAAHEIDSLNFALIVVEIEDFIQAEVDPMDLLEMRTVRDLAGILERGAR' A
#
# COMPACT_ATOMS: atom_id res chain seq x y z
N MET A 1 -6.92 4.98 14.05
CA MET A 1 -6.76 3.79 13.20
C MET A 1 -5.27 3.55 13.04
N ASP A 2 -4.81 2.30 13.01
CA ASP A 2 -3.40 2.00 12.74
C ASP A 2 -3.20 1.83 11.23
N TYR A 3 -2.94 2.94 10.54
CA TYR A 3 -2.78 2.95 9.09
C TYR A 3 -1.54 2.19 8.61
N LEU A 4 -0.53 2.03 9.49
CA LEU A 4 0.67 1.27 9.16
C LEU A 4 0.35 -0.23 9.13
N TYR A 5 -0.43 -0.70 10.11
CA TYR A 5 -0.94 -2.07 10.10
C TYR A 5 -1.83 -2.35 8.88
N GLU A 6 -2.76 -1.44 8.55
CA GLU A 6 -3.63 -1.63 7.37
C GLU A 6 -2.84 -1.62 6.06
N ALA A 7 -1.84 -0.73 5.91
CA ALA A 7 -0.93 -0.72 4.76
C ALA A 7 -0.21 -2.08 4.60
N LYS A 8 0.33 -2.62 5.69
CA LYS A 8 0.96 -3.94 5.68
C LYS A 8 0.00 -5.07 5.36
N LYS A 9 -1.24 -4.98 5.83
CA LYS A 9 -2.29 -5.98 5.57
C LYS A 9 -2.69 -6.00 4.10
N ILE A 10 -2.83 -4.84 3.47
CA ILE A 10 -3.05 -4.73 2.01
C ILE A 10 -1.89 -5.38 1.27
N LEU A 11 -0.64 -4.97 1.57
CA LEU A 11 0.54 -5.53 0.91
C LEU A 11 0.68 -7.04 1.14
N SER A 12 0.37 -7.53 2.33
CA SER A 12 0.39 -8.96 2.66
C SER A 12 -0.60 -9.75 1.80
N GLY A 13 -1.81 -9.22 1.59
CA GLY A 13 -2.82 -9.81 0.73
C GLY A 13 -2.42 -9.80 -0.75
N CYS A 14 -1.92 -8.66 -1.25
CA CYS A 14 -1.58 -8.51 -2.66
C CYS A 14 -0.33 -9.28 -3.08
N LEU A 15 0.68 -9.34 -2.20
CA LEU A 15 1.98 -9.94 -2.51
C LEU A 15 2.09 -11.39 -2.03
N PHE A 16 1.07 -11.91 -1.33
CA PHE A 16 1.09 -13.24 -0.71
C PHE A 16 2.27 -13.43 0.25
N VAL A 17 2.72 -12.34 0.88
CA VAL A 17 3.81 -12.32 1.87
C VAL A 17 3.20 -12.21 3.27
N PRO A 18 3.66 -13.00 4.27
CA PRO A 18 3.22 -12.85 5.66
C PRO A 18 3.46 -11.42 6.18
N ILE A 19 2.47 -10.86 6.87
CA ILE A 19 2.50 -9.47 7.37
C ILE A 19 3.70 -9.21 8.29
N GLU A 20 4.15 -10.21 9.06
CA GLU A 20 5.29 -10.12 9.97
C GLU A 20 6.64 -10.00 9.25
N LYS A 21 6.67 -10.28 7.94
CA LYS A 21 7.87 -10.14 7.09
C LYS A 21 7.95 -8.79 6.38
N ILE A 22 6.95 -7.93 6.54
CA ILE A 22 6.89 -6.61 5.92
C ILE A 22 7.39 -5.58 6.94
N ASP A 23 8.54 -4.96 6.66
CA ASP A 23 9.10 -3.89 7.49
C ASP A 23 8.30 -2.58 7.32
N ASP A 24 8.27 -1.74 8.36
CA ASP A 24 7.57 -0.44 8.35
C ASP A 24 8.12 0.52 7.29
N ASP A 25 9.43 0.42 7.02
CA ASP A 25 10.13 1.28 6.07
C ASP A 25 10.62 0.48 4.84
N ALA A 26 10.07 -0.73 4.65
CA ALA A 26 10.34 -1.53 3.45
C ALA A 26 9.99 -0.71 2.21
N THR A 27 10.93 -0.66 1.27
CA THR A 27 10.68 -0.02 -0.02
C THR A 27 9.81 -0.94 -0.85
N ILE A 28 8.61 -0.46 -1.20
CA ILE A 28 7.60 -1.12 -2.01
C ILE A 28 8.20 -1.53 -3.37
N ASN A 29 9.03 -0.68 -3.97
CA ASN A 29 9.70 -0.96 -5.24
C ASN A 29 11.05 -1.71 -5.11
N ALA A 30 11.65 -1.82 -3.91
CA ALA A 30 12.91 -2.57 -3.76
C ALA A 30 12.65 -4.06 -3.55
N ALA A 31 11.44 -4.43 -3.14
CA ALA A 31 10.93 -5.75 -3.44
C ALA A 31 10.77 -5.83 -4.97
N HIS A 32 11.73 -6.44 -5.65
CA HIS A 32 11.70 -6.77 -7.10
C HIS A 32 10.49 -7.63 -7.54
N GLU A 33 9.42 -7.67 -6.74
CA GLU A 33 8.25 -8.53 -6.81
C GLU A 33 6.95 -7.77 -7.15
N ILE A 34 6.97 -6.44 -7.18
CA ILE A 34 5.79 -5.67 -7.61
C ILE A 34 5.85 -5.47 -9.11
N ASP A 35 5.15 -6.35 -9.81
CA ASP A 35 4.84 -6.18 -11.23
C ASP A 35 3.58 -5.30 -11.42
N SER A 36 3.23 -5.04 -12.68
CA SER A 36 2.06 -4.23 -13.02
C SER A 36 0.73 -4.81 -12.50
N LEU A 37 0.64 -6.12 -12.30
CA LEU A 37 -0.60 -6.77 -11.84
C LEU A 37 -0.74 -6.59 -10.33
N ASN A 38 0.32 -6.86 -9.57
CA ASN A 38 0.34 -6.65 -8.13
C ASN A 38 0.16 -5.17 -7.78
N PHE A 39 0.76 -4.25 -8.57
CA PHE A 39 0.52 -2.82 -8.39
C PHE A 39 -0.95 -2.45 -8.61
N ALA A 40 -1.57 -2.94 -9.68
CA ALA A 40 -2.99 -2.69 -9.93
C ALA A 40 -3.88 -3.23 -8.79
N LEU A 41 -3.56 -4.41 -8.25
CA LEU A 41 -4.27 -4.99 -7.11
C LEU A 41 -4.12 -4.11 -5.85
N ILE A 42 -2.92 -3.62 -5.56
CA ILE A 42 -2.67 -2.70 -4.44
C ILE A 42 -3.53 -1.44 -4.59
N VAL A 43 -3.59 -0.85 -5.78
CA VAL A 43 -4.43 0.34 -6.04
C VAL A 43 -5.90 0.04 -5.76
N VAL A 44 -6.43 -1.08 -6.26
CA VAL A 44 -7.83 -1.47 -6.02
C VAL A 44 -8.12 -1.64 -4.53
N GLU A 45 -7.23 -2.25 -3.76
CA GLU A 45 -7.40 -2.44 -2.31
C GLU A 45 -7.28 -1.11 -1.54
N ILE A 46 -6.44 -0.18 -1.98
CA ILE A 46 -6.38 1.18 -1.42
C ILE A 46 -7.71 1.88 -1.62
N GLU A 47 -8.22 1.87 -2.85
CA GLU A 47 -9.48 2.53 -3.22
C GLU A 47 -10.68 1.91 -2.50
N ASP A 48 -10.71 0.59 -2.34
CA ASP A 48 -11.70 -0.09 -1.51
C ASP A 48 -11.57 0.31 -0.04
N PHE A 49 -10.35 0.47 0.49
CA PHE A 49 -10.18 0.92 1.88
C PHE A 49 -10.69 2.35 2.10
N ILE A 50 -10.32 3.29 1.22
CA ILE A 50 -10.69 4.71 1.36
C ILE A 50 -12.08 5.04 0.78
N GLN A 51 -12.71 4.09 0.10
CA GLN A 51 -14.01 4.24 -0.59
C GLN A 51 -14.03 5.41 -1.58
N ALA A 52 -12.90 5.66 -2.23
CA ALA A 52 -12.68 6.73 -3.20
C ALA A 52 -11.52 6.39 -4.14
N GLU A 53 -11.45 7.06 -5.29
CA GLU A 53 -10.27 6.98 -6.16
C GLU A 53 -9.06 7.65 -5.48
N VAL A 54 -7.90 7.01 -5.61
CA VAL A 54 -6.64 7.54 -5.06
C VAL A 54 -6.03 8.56 -6.03
N ASP A 55 -5.43 9.63 -5.50
CA ASP A 55 -4.74 10.62 -6.34
C ASP A 55 -3.56 9.95 -7.08
N PRO A 56 -3.49 10.05 -8.43
CA PRO A 56 -2.36 9.51 -9.18
C PRO A 56 -0.99 10.06 -8.73
N MET A 57 -0.93 11.28 -8.20
CA MET A 57 0.30 11.86 -7.66
C MET A 57 0.75 11.15 -6.38
N ASP A 58 -0.18 10.79 -5.51
CA ASP A 58 0.09 10.02 -4.31
C ASP A 58 0.65 8.63 -4.67
N LEU A 59 0.10 7.99 -5.71
CA LEU A 59 0.60 6.71 -6.21
C LEU A 59 2.03 6.79 -6.77
N LEU A 60 2.37 7.87 -7.48
CA LEU A 60 3.73 8.09 -8.00
C LEU A 60 4.76 8.33 -6.90
N GLU A 61 4.33 8.87 -5.77
CA GLU A 61 5.17 9.14 -4.60
C GLU A 61 5.26 7.96 -3.62
N MET A 62 4.41 6.94 -3.78
CA MET A 62 4.40 5.74 -2.95
C MET A 62 5.68 4.90 -3.12
N ARG A 63 6.62 5.01 -2.19
CA ARG A 63 7.91 4.29 -2.24
C ARG A 63 8.08 3.28 -1.12
N THR A 64 7.45 3.51 0.02
CA THR A 64 7.59 2.71 1.24
C THR A 64 6.23 2.36 1.82
N VAL A 65 6.20 1.36 2.71
CA VAL A 65 4.99 0.99 3.47
C VAL A 65 4.45 2.19 4.25
N ARG A 66 5.33 3.05 4.76
CA ARG A 66 4.96 4.30 5.43
C ARG A 66 4.27 5.29 4.49
N ASP A 67 4.70 5.39 3.23
CA ASP A 67 4.05 6.26 2.25
C ASP A 67 2.63 5.77 1.96
N LEU A 68 2.46 4.45 1.78
CA LEU A 68 1.15 3.82 1.65
C LEU A 68 0.25 4.12 2.85
N ALA A 69 0.76 3.96 4.08
CA ALA A 69 0.01 4.30 5.28
C ALA A 69 -0.43 5.77 5.30
N GLY A 70 0.44 6.67 4.82
CA GLY A 70 0.11 8.09 4.66
C GLY A 70 -1.01 8.35 3.65
N ILE A 71 -1.07 7.58 2.56
CA ILE A 71 -2.15 7.65 1.57
C ILE A 71 -3.47 7.23 2.21
N LEU A 72 -3.48 6.09 2.93
CA LEU A 72 -4.68 5.61 3.63
C LEU A 72 -5.17 6.61 4.68
N GLU A 73 -4.26 7.25 5.41
CA GLU A 73 -4.61 8.27 6.39
C GLU A 73 -5.27 9.50 5.75
N ARG A 74 -4.74 9.97 4.60
CA ARG A 74 -5.30 11.12 3.89
C ARG A 74 -6.66 10.81 3.26
N GLY A 75 -6.80 9.66 2.61
CA GLY A 75 -8.03 9.27 1.92
C GLY A 75 -9.18 8.89 2.87
N ALA A 76 -8.87 8.46 4.10
CA ALA A 76 -9.90 8.14 5.11
C ALA A 76 -10.51 9.37 5.83
N ARG A 77 -10.12 10.59 5.46
CA ARG A 77 -10.60 11.86 6.05
C ARG A 77 -11.60 12.55 5.14
#